data_AF-F0R6L6-F1
#
_entry.id   AF-F0R6L6-F1
#
_cell.length_a   1.000
_cell.length_b   1.000
_cell.length_c   1.000
_cell.angle_alpha   90.00
_cell.angle_beta   90.00
_cell.angle_gamma   90.00
#
_symmetry.space_group_name_H-M   'P 1'
#
loop_
_entity.id
_entity.type
_entity.pdbx_description
1 polymer ?
#
loop_
_entity_poly.entity_id
_entity_poly.type
_entity_poly.pdbx_seq_one_letter_code
_entity_poly.pdbx_strand_id
1 'polypeptide(L)'
;MKTYILSILDSLKQINETLDAKAALYNKSWLVFNDTGIKEVYIFQKDGTLLDSVNGRVIEGSWQYIKENRTLLISIMGNSYMFHPLFMDDIVLALQMDGTKECCFMIDESNAMIFLPKTLNELNEYLQKKVLNFEYESQQEKEQKDKWQKQQQEKEEIENLLKHDIIYTKYISRDKNYAIGTFTAMISSIFIPLILYYYEFTNSVPFLTGICILCIVLAAVFLRLSFSAEKQANDIKKKVIEKYHKSKT
;
A
#
# COMPACT_ATOMS: atom_id res chain seq x y z
N MET A 1 7.10 6.65 -38.87
CA MET A 1 7.41 6.62 -37.43
C MET A 1 8.87 6.21 -37.26
N LYS A 2 9.67 6.98 -36.51
CA LYS A 2 11.06 6.59 -36.19
C LYS A 2 11.09 5.66 -34.97
N THR A 3 12.05 4.75 -34.98
CA THR A 3 12.27 3.78 -33.90
C THR A 3 13.76 3.75 -33.53
N TYR A 4 14.06 3.36 -32.30
CA TYR A 4 15.42 3.37 -31.73
C TYR A 4 15.68 2.11 -30.91
N ILE A 5 16.93 1.67 -30.85
CA ILE A 5 17.33 0.51 -30.03
C ILE A 5 17.89 1.02 -28.70
N LEU A 6 17.40 0.47 -27.58
CA LEU A 6 17.96 0.73 -26.25
C LEU A 6 18.63 -0.53 -25.70
N SER A 7 19.76 -0.34 -25.02
CA SER A 7 20.44 -1.43 -24.29
C SER A 7 19.69 -1.85 -23.03
N ILE A 8 18.88 -0.96 -22.45
CA ILE A 8 18.14 -1.17 -21.19
C ILE A 8 16.74 -1.79 -21.39
N LEU A 9 16.45 -2.30 -22.59
CA LEU A 9 15.13 -2.78 -22.98
C LEU A 9 14.56 -3.83 -22.02
N ASP A 10 15.37 -4.80 -21.62
CA ASP A 10 14.93 -5.90 -20.76
C ASP A 10 14.63 -5.43 -19.34
N SER A 11 15.40 -4.47 -18.82
CA SER A 11 15.12 -3.84 -17.52
C SER A 11 13.82 -3.04 -17.56
N LEU A 12 13.53 -2.32 -18.65
CA LEU A 12 12.28 -1.58 -18.81
C LEU A 12 11.06 -2.52 -18.83
N LYS A 13 11.16 -3.71 -19.43
CA LYS A 13 10.09 -4.72 -19.42
C LYS A 13 9.71 -5.16 -18.01
N GLN A 14 10.68 -5.28 -17.11
CA GLN A 14 10.45 -5.72 -15.73
C GLN A 14 9.65 -4.71 -14.91
N ILE A 15 9.72 -3.41 -15.27
CA ILE A 15 8.99 -2.34 -14.58
C ILE A 15 7.49 -2.36 -14.93
N ASN A 16 7.12 -2.90 -16.10
CA ASN A 16 5.84 -2.63 -16.75
C ASN A 16 4.65 -3.51 -16.30
N GLU A 17 4.62 -4.00 -15.07
CA GLU A 17 3.62 -5.00 -14.65
C GLU A 17 2.17 -4.47 -14.55
N THR A 18 1.91 -3.16 -14.65
CA THR A 18 0.57 -2.59 -14.37
C THR A 18 0.05 -1.57 -15.39
N LEU A 19 0.45 -1.66 -16.65
CA LEU A 19 0.01 -0.69 -17.65
C LEU A 19 -1.39 -1.01 -18.23
N ASP A 20 -2.40 -0.21 -17.87
CA ASP A 20 -3.62 -0.07 -18.68
C ASP A 20 -3.33 0.86 -19.87
N ALA A 21 -2.60 0.32 -20.86
CA ALA A 21 -2.16 1.04 -22.06
C ALA A 21 -3.32 1.71 -22.81
N LYS A 22 -4.52 1.13 -22.70
CA LYS A 22 -5.73 1.65 -23.34
C LYS A 22 -6.21 2.92 -22.66
N ALA A 23 -6.31 2.92 -21.32
CA ALA A 23 -6.67 4.12 -20.56
C ALA A 23 -5.62 5.24 -20.70
N ALA A 24 -4.35 4.84 -20.75
CA ALA A 24 -3.21 5.72 -20.91
C ALA A 24 -3.21 6.53 -22.23
N LEU A 25 -3.61 5.92 -23.34
CA LEU A 25 -3.53 6.55 -24.66
C LEU A 25 -4.67 7.54 -24.92
N TYR A 26 -5.84 7.33 -24.32
CA TYR A 26 -7.04 8.10 -24.65
C TYR A 26 -6.93 9.58 -24.32
N ASN A 27 -7.38 10.42 -25.27
CA ASN A 27 -7.55 11.87 -25.10
C ASN A 27 -6.27 12.60 -24.68
N LYS A 28 -5.10 12.00 -24.92
CA LYS A 28 -3.80 12.63 -24.73
C LYS A 28 -3.15 12.92 -26.07
N SER A 29 -2.43 14.03 -26.10
CA SER A 29 -1.53 14.37 -27.20
C SER A 29 -0.14 13.88 -26.86
N TRP A 30 0.45 13.11 -27.76
CA TRP A 30 1.74 12.48 -27.57
C TRP A 30 2.75 13.06 -28.56
N LEU A 31 3.73 13.78 -28.05
CA LEU A 31 4.88 14.24 -28.83
C LEU A 31 5.75 13.04 -29.18
N VAL A 32 5.87 12.74 -30.46
CA VAL A 32 6.72 11.65 -30.94
C VAL A 32 8.16 12.10 -30.82
N PHE A 33 8.95 11.35 -30.08
CA PHE A 33 10.39 11.59 -30.01
C PHE A 33 10.99 11.30 -31.38
N ASN A 34 11.58 12.35 -31.96
CA ASN A 34 12.45 12.23 -33.10
C ASN A 34 13.72 13.07 -32.86
N ASP A 35 14.84 12.54 -33.29
CA ASP A 35 16.15 13.19 -33.28
C ASP A 35 16.29 14.30 -34.35
N THR A 36 15.19 14.66 -35.04
CA THR A 36 15.19 15.66 -36.11
C THR A 36 14.82 17.06 -35.63
N GLY A 37 14.28 17.18 -34.41
CA GLY A 37 13.77 18.43 -33.86
C GLY A 37 12.46 18.91 -34.49
N ILE A 38 11.84 18.10 -35.34
CA ILE A 38 10.52 18.37 -35.93
C ILE A 38 9.45 18.05 -34.90
N LYS A 39 8.47 18.94 -34.72
CA LYS A 39 7.33 18.67 -33.85
C LYS A 39 6.34 17.74 -34.57
N GLU A 40 6.32 16.48 -34.15
CA GLU A 40 5.36 15.44 -34.55
C GLU A 40 4.50 15.09 -33.33
N VAL A 41 3.18 15.17 -33.47
CA VAL A 41 2.21 14.91 -32.39
C VAL A 41 1.20 13.87 -32.85
N TYR A 42 1.03 12.82 -32.04
CA TYR A 42 -0.01 11.81 -32.21
C TYR A 42 -1.15 12.05 -31.23
N ILE A 43 -2.38 12.08 -31.74
CA ILE A 43 -3.59 12.23 -30.92
C ILE A 43 -4.48 11.02 -31.14
N PHE A 44 -4.60 10.20 -30.09
CA PHE A 44 -5.39 8.96 -30.11
C PHE A 44 -6.83 9.25 -29.69
N GLN A 45 -7.74 9.21 -30.66
CA GLN A 45 -9.17 9.44 -30.43
C GLN A 45 -9.86 8.15 -29.97
N LYS A 46 -10.93 8.30 -29.16
CA LYS A 46 -11.67 7.15 -28.58
C LYS A 46 -12.34 6.26 -29.63
N ASP A 47 -12.66 6.80 -30.79
CA ASP A 47 -13.31 6.11 -31.91
C ASP A 47 -12.33 5.25 -32.74
N GLY A 48 -11.03 5.27 -32.43
CA GLY A 48 -10.00 4.56 -33.18
C GLY A 48 -9.31 5.42 -34.24
N THR A 49 -9.66 6.70 -34.36
CA THR A 49 -8.97 7.65 -35.25
C THR A 49 -7.63 8.08 -34.62
N LEU A 50 -6.56 8.09 -35.42
CA LEU A 50 -5.27 8.63 -35.05
C LEU A 50 -4.99 9.88 -35.87
N LEU A 51 -4.73 11.01 -35.22
CA LEU A 51 -4.27 12.22 -35.90
C LEU A 51 -2.75 12.32 -35.76
N ASP A 52 -2.05 12.29 -36.90
CA ASP A 52 -0.62 12.53 -37.00
C ASP A 52 -0.39 13.98 -37.47
N SER A 53 0.03 14.85 -36.55
CA SER A 53 0.27 16.27 -36.81
C SER A 53 1.77 16.57 -36.85
N VAL A 54 2.31 16.85 -38.03
CA VAL A 54 3.68 17.31 -38.23
C VAL A 54 3.69 18.81 -38.55
N ASN A 55 4.22 19.63 -37.64
CA ASN A 55 4.25 21.09 -37.77
C ASN A 55 2.90 21.72 -38.18
N GLY A 56 1.79 21.16 -37.67
CA GLY A 56 0.42 21.63 -37.94
C GLY A 56 -0.23 21.06 -39.20
N ARG A 57 0.48 20.26 -40.01
CA ARG A 57 -0.14 19.46 -41.09
C ARG A 57 -0.61 18.14 -40.50
N VAL A 58 -1.89 17.85 -40.66
CA VAL A 58 -2.51 16.65 -40.11
C VAL A 58 -2.71 15.59 -41.20
N ILE A 59 -2.32 14.37 -40.89
CA ILE A 59 -2.65 13.16 -41.64
C ILE A 59 -3.52 12.28 -40.73
N GLU A 60 -4.64 11.83 -41.27
CA GLU A 60 -5.53 10.91 -40.57
C GLU A 60 -5.06 9.46 -40.78
N GLY A 61 -4.99 8.73 -39.67
CA GLY A 61 -4.73 7.30 -39.61
C GLY A 61 -5.71 6.62 -38.66
N SER A 62 -5.46 5.36 -38.35
CA SER A 62 -6.27 4.58 -37.42
C SER A 62 -5.39 3.86 -36.40
N TRP A 63 -5.94 3.64 -35.22
CA TRP A 63 -5.29 2.85 -34.18
C TRP A 63 -6.26 1.89 -33.51
N GLN A 64 -5.73 0.79 -33.00
CA GLN A 64 -6.52 -0.21 -32.28
C GLN A 64 -5.67 -0.88 -31.21
N TYR A 65 -6.19 -0.97 -29.99
CA TYR A 65 -5.58 -1.79 -28.94
C TYR A 65 -6.22 -3.19 -28.89
N ILE A 66 -5.43 -4.21 -29.19
CA ILE A 66 -5.78 -5.63 -29.14
C ILE A 66 -5.39 -6.15 -27.75
N LYS A 67 -6.39 -6.38 -26.89
CA LYS A 67 -6.17 -6.70 -25.48
C LYS A 67 -5.55 -8.08 -25.29
N GLU A 68 -5.93 -9.04 -26.12
CA GLU A 68 -5.53 -10.45 -26.06
C GLU A 68 -4.01 -10.60 -26.15
N ASN A 69 -3.38 -9.80 -27.05
CA ASN A 69 -1.94 -9.83 -27.29
C ASN A 69 -1.21 -8.62 -26.70
N ARG A 70 -1.92 -7.71 -26.03
CA ARG A 70 -1.41 -6.42 -25.53
C ARG A 70 -0.66 -5.68 -26.63
N THR A 71 -1.30 -5.56 -27.78
CA THR A 71 -0.72 -4.96 -28.99
C THR A 71 -1.46 -3.69 -29.35
N LEU A 72 -0.73 -2.63 -29.63
CA LEU A 72 -1.22 -1.41 -30.25
C LEU A 72 -0.93 -1.49 -31.76
N LEU A 73 -1.98 -1.59 -32.55
CA LEU A 73 -1.92 -1.47 -34.00
C LEU A 73 -2.04 0.02 -34.36
N ILE A 74 -1.10 0.53 -35.13
CA ILE A 74 -1.12 1.90 -35.67
C ILE A 74 -1.03 1.82 -37.19
N SER A 75 -1.96 2.46 -37.89
CA SER A 75 -1.98 2.52 -39.35
C SER A 75 -1.99 3.96 -39.83
N ILE A 76 -0.97 4.34 -40.60
CA ILE A 76 -0.78 5.71 -41.13
C ILE A 76 -0.32 5.59 -42.58
N MET A 77 -0.94 6.35 -43.49
CA MET A 77 -0.57 6.41 -44.91
C MET A 77 -0.45 5.02 -45.59
N GLY A 78 -1.35 4.09 -45.27
CA GLY A 78 -1.38 2.75 -45.87
C GLY A 78 -0.37 1.75 -45.31
N ASN A 79 0.47 2.15 -44.35
CA ASN A 79 1.35 1.25 -43.61
C ASN A 79 0.77 0.97 -42.22
N SER A 80 0.89 -0.29 -41.78
CA SER A 80 0.43 -0.73 -40.46
C SER A 80 1.59 -1.28 -39.65
N TYR A 81 1.66 -0.89 -38.38
CA TYR A 81 2.70 -1.26 -37.44
C TYR A 81 2.07 -1.84 -36.18
N MET A 82 2.63 -2.94 -35.68
CA MET A 82 2.25 -3.54 -34.41
C MET A 82 3.28 -3.16 -33.35
N PHE A 83 2.79 -2.67 -32.22
CA PHE A 83 3.61 -2.27 -31.09
C PHE A 83 3.17 -2.96 -29.80
N HIS A 84 4.12 -3.31 -28.96
CA HIS A 84 3.89 -3.74 -27.59
C HIS A 84 4.26 -2.61 -26.63
N PRO A 85 3.34 -2.19 -25.74
CA PRO A 85 3.69 -1.27 -24.66
C PRO A 85 4.84 -1.83 -23.83
N LEU A 86 5.93 -1.09 -23.77
CA LEU A 86 7.16 -1.51 -23.12
C LEU A 86 7.32 -0.89 -21.73
N PHE A 87 7.08 0.41 -21.64
CA PHE A 87 7.21 1.20 -20.44
C PHE A 87 6.28 2.39 -20.54
N MET A 88 5.67 2.77 -19.43
CA MET A 88 4.94 4.02 -19.36
C MET A 88 5.02 4.60 -17.95
N ASP A 89 5.19 5.92 -17.89
CA ASP A 89 4.86 6.71 -16.71
C ASP A 89 4.03 7.93 -17.11
N ASP A 90 3.93 8.92 -16.23
CA ASP A 90 3.16 10.13 -16.48
C ASP A 90 3.73 10.97 -17.65
N ILE A 91 4.99 10.80 -18.00
CA ILE A 91 5.73 11.66 -18.94
C ILE A 91 6.02 10.92 -20.24
N VAL A 92 6.56 9.71 -20.17
CA VAL A 92 7.09 8.97 -21.31
C VAL A 92 6.32 7.67 -21.51
N LEU A 93 5.93 7.42 -22.76
CA LEU A 93 5.42 6.15 -23.24
C LEU A 93 6.44 5.55 -24.22
N ALA A 94 6.88 4.33 -23.95
CA ALA A 94 7.74 3.54 -24.82
C ALA A 94 6.95 2.36 -25.41
N LEU A 95 7.07 2.21 -26.73
CA LEU A 95 6.40 1.17 -27.52
C LEU A 95 7.45 0.38 -28.28
N GLN A 96 7.57 -0.92 -28.03
CA GLN A 96 8.45 -1.81 -28.78
C GLN A 96 7.74 -2.30 -30.04
N MET A 97 8.38 -2.20 -31.21
CA MET A 97 7.83 -2.76 -32.45
C MET A 97 7.85 -4.28 -32.40
N ASP A 98 6.73 -4.90 -32.79
CA ASP A 98 6.56 -6.35 -32.73
C ASP A 98 7.66 -7.09 -33.50
N GLY A 99 8.15 -8.18 -32.92
CA GLY A 99 9.23 -8.99 -33.48
C GLY A 99 10.63 -8.34 -33.54
N THR A 100 10.82 -7.10 -33.08
CA THR A 100 12.13 -6.41 -33.13
C THR A 100 12.54 -5.83 -31.78
N LYS A 101 13.76 -5.30 -31.66
CA LYS A 101 14.21 -4.54 -30.46
C LYS A 101 13.99 -3.04 -30.60
N GLU A 102 13.41 -2.60 -31.70
CA GLU A 102 13.24 -1.19 -31.98
C GLU A 102 12.06 -0.63 -31.18
N CYS A 103 12.23 0.58 -30.66
CA CYS A 103 11.27 1.23 -29.80
C CYS A 103 10.91 2.62 -30.33
N CYS A 104 9.63 2.92 -30.35
CA CYS A 104 9.11 4.27 -30.48
C CYS A 104 8.93 4.87 -29.08
N PHE A 105 9.25 6.15 -28.94
CA PHE A 105 9.07 6.89 -27.70
C PHE A 105 8.17 8.08 -27.94
N MET A 106 7.28 8.31 -26.99
CA MET A 106 6.33 9.41 -27.01
C MET A 106 6.34 10.11 -25.65
N ILE A 107 6.21 11.42 -25.68
CA ILE A 107 6.16 12.27 -24.48
C ILE A 107 4.77 12.87 -24.39
N ASP A 108 4.14 12.82 -23.22
CA ASP A 108 2.87 13.50 -22.98
C ASP A 108 3.05 15.01 -23.21
N GLU A 109 2.30 15.59 -24.17
CA GLU A 109 2.43 17.00 -24.54
C GLU A 109 2.17 17.92 -23.35
N SER A 110 1.33 17.52 -22.38
CA SER A 110 1.12 18.31 -21.16
C SER A 110 2.38 18.45 -20.31
N ASN A 111 3.30 17.50 -20.44
CA ASN A 111 4.56 17.43 -19.70
C ASN A 111 5.76 17.91 -20.52
N ALA A 112 5.54 18.46 -21.73
CA ALA A 112 6.60 18.97 -22.59
C ALA A 112 7.45 20.08 -21.94
N MET A 113 6.88 20.85 -20.99
CA MET A 113 7.64 21.85 -20.22
C MET A 113 8.56 21.22 -19.16
N ILE A 114 8.25 20.00 -18.71
CA ILE A 114 9.02 19.28 -17.69
C ILE A 114 10.15 18.50 -18.35
N PHE A 115 9.86 17.84 -19.47
CA PHE A 115 10.80 16.98 -20.16
C PHE A 115 10.53 16.97 -21.66
N LEU A 116 11.52 17.40 -22.44
CA LEU A 116 11.50 17.34 -23.89
C LEU A 116 12.92 17.01 -24.39
N PRO A 117 13.28 15.72 -24.46
CA PRO A 117 14.62 15.31 -24.81
C PRO A 117 14.91 15.68 -26.27
N LYS A 118 16.08 16.28 -26.52
CA LYS A 118 16.52 16.62 -27.88
C LYS A 118 17.31 15.50 -28.52
N THR A 119 17.92 14.64 -27.69
CA THR A 119 18.78 13.56 -28.12
C THR A 119 18.35 12.23 -27.52
N LEU A 120 18.69 11.13 -28.18
CA LEU A 120 18.41 9.80 -27.66
C LEU A 120 19.16 9.56 -26.34
N ASN A 121 20.32 10.20 -26.14
CA ASN A 121 21.10 10.06 -24.92
C ASN A 121 20.37 10.67 -23.72
N GLU A 122 19.78 11.87 -23.84
CA GLU A 122 18.97 12.48 -22.78
C GLU A 122 17.77 11.61 -22.40
N LEU A 123 17.10 11.03 -23.40
CA LEU A 123 16.01 10.09 -23.18
C LEU A 123 16.49 8.81 -22.47
N ASN A 124 17.64 8.28 -22.88
CA ASN A 124 18.22 7.09 -22.28
C ASN A 124 18.64 7.33 -20.82
N GLU A 125 19.25 8.47 -20.50
CA GLU A 125 19.61 8.86 -19.13
C GLU A 125 18.37 8.94 -18.23
N TYR A 126 17.28 9.53 -18.73
CA TYR A 126 16.01 9.57 -18.02
C TYR A 126 15.49 8.16 -17.70
N LEU A 127 15.45 7.28 -18.71
CA LEU A 127 14.96 5.91 -18.56
C LEU A 127 15.86 5.07 -17.64
N GLN A 128 17.19 5.24 -17.74
CA GLN A 128 18.15 4.59 -16.83
C GLN A 128 17.91 4.99 -15.38
N LYS A 129 17.66 6.28 -15.12
CA LYS A 129 17.31 6.76 -13.78
C LYS A 129 16.03 6.13 -13.26
N LYS A 130 15.02 5.94 -14.13
CA LYS A 130 13.76 5.25 -13.76
C LYS A 130 14.00 3.79 -13.38
N VAL A 131 14.82 3.08 -14.16
CA VAL A 131 15.22 1.70 -13.86
C VAL A 131 15.93 1.61 -12.50
N LEU A 132 16.94 2.46 -12.27
CA LEU A 132 17.69 2.46 -11.00
C LEU A 132 16.80 2.76 -9.79
N ASN A 133 15.88 3.71 -9.91
CA ASN A 133 14.94 4.02 -8.84
C ASN A 133 14.03 2.83 -8.53
N PHE A 134 13.49 2.18 -9.56
CA PHE A 134 12.64 1.00 -9.40
C PHE A 134 13.39 -0.17 -8.72
N GLU A 135 14.64 -0.41 -9.12
CA GLU A 135 15.49 -1.42 -8.49
C GLU A 135 15.74 -1.11 -7.01
N TYR A 136 16.01 0.15 -6.68
CA TYR A 136 16.20 0.60 -5.30
C TYR A 136 14.92 0.44 -4.46
N GLU A 137 13.78 0.88 -4.97
CA GLU A 137 12.47 0.75 -4.31
C GLU A 137 12.11 -0.73 -4.06
N SER A 138 12.31 -1.59 -5.07
CA SER A 138 12.09 -3.03 -4.96
C SER A 138 12.97 -3.69 -3.89
N GLN A 139 14.22 -3.24 -3.73
CA GLN A 139 15.10 -3.72 -2.67
C GLN A 139 14.61 -3.28 -1.30
N GLN A 140 14.24 -2.01 -1.15
CA GLN A 140 13.71 -1.47 0.10
C GLN A 140 12.43 -2.19 0.54
N GLU A 141 11.51 -2.47 -0.39
CA GLU A 141 10.28 -3.22 -0.09
C GLU A 141 10.58 -4.65 0.37
N LYS A 142 11.51 -5.34 -0.29
CA LYS A 142 11.96 -6.68 0.14
C LYS A 142 12.56 -6.64 1.54
N GLU A 143 13.46 -5.69 1.82
CA GLU A 143 14.05 -5.53 3.15
C GLU A 143 12.99 -5.23 4.22
N GLN A 144 12.02 -4.37 3.92
CA GLN A 144 10.93 -4.05 4.85
C GLN A 144 10.04 -5.26 5.09
N LYS A 145 9.72 -6.02 4.05
CA LYS A 145 8.93 -7.26 4.14
C LYS A 145 9.66 -8.31 4.96
N ASP A 146 10.95 -8.49 4.75
CA ASP A 146 11.79 -9.42 5.52
C ASP A 146 11.89 -9.00 6.99
N LYS A 147 12.05 -7.70 7.27
CA LYS A 147 12.02 -7.16 8.64
C LYS A 147 10.67 -7.40 9.30
N TRP A 148 9.56 -7.14 8.60
CA TRP A 148 8.22 -7.41 9.09
C TRP A 148 8.04 -8.90 9.40
N GLN A 149 8.43 -9.78 8.47
CA GLN A 149 8.31 -11.24 8.65
C GLN A 149 9.10 -11.73 9.86
N LYS A 150 10.34 -11.28 10.03
CA LYS A 150 11.16 -11.60 11.21
C LYS A 150 10.51 -11.12 12.51
N GLN A 151 9.94 -9.91 12.53
CA GLN A 151 9.22 -9.39 13.70
C GLN A 151 7.96 -10.19 14.01
N GLN A 152 7.24 -10.69 13.01
CA GLN A 152 6.07 -11.55 13.23
C GLN A 152 6.47 -12.91 13.79
N GLN A 153 7.48 -13.55 13.21
CA GLN A 153 8.02 -14.81 13.72
C GLN A 153 8.51 -14.67 15.17
N GLU A 154 9.22 -13.59 15.48
CA GLU A 154 9.66 -13.29 16.85
C GLU A 154 8.48 -13.09 17.81
N LYS A 155 7.43 -12.38 17.40
CA LYS A 155 6.21 -12.21 18.22
C LYS A 155 5.53 -13.55 18.47
N GLU A 156 5.41 -14.41 17.47
CA GLU A 156 4.84 -15.75 17.58
C GLU A 156 5.67 -16.65 18.51
N GLU A 157 7.01 -16.63 18.38
CA GLU A 157 7.92 -17.36 19.27
C GLU A 157 7.76 -16.90 20.72
N ILE A 158 7.74 -15.58 20.97
CA ILE A 158 7.54 -15.02 22.32
C ILE A 158 6.14 -15.38 22.85
N GLU A 159 5.10 -15.31 22.03
CA GLU A 159 3.74 -15.70 22.45
C GLU A 159 3.67 -17.19 22.81
N ASN A 160 4.33 -18.05 22.02
CA ASN A 160 4.42 -19.47 22.31
C ASN A 160 5.19 -19.75 23.62
N LEU A 161 6.29 -19.04 23.87
CA LEU A 161 7.04 -19.14 25.13
C LEU A 161 6.19 -18.69 26.32
N LEU A 162 5.44 -17.60 26.17
CA LEU A 162 4.52 -17.10 27.21
C LEU A 162 3.40 -18.10 27.50
N LYS A 163 2.81 -18.73 26.48
CA LYS A 163 1.79 -19.79 26.65
C LYS A 163 2.32 -21.02 27.39
N HIS A 164 3.61 -21.32 27.30
CA HIS A 164 4.22 -22.44 28.01
C HIS A 164 4.79 -22.06 29.39
N ASP A 165 4.87 -20.77 29.71
CA ASP A 165 5.28 -20.31 31.04
C ASP A 165 4.14 -20.49 32.06
N ILE A 166 4.37 -21.35 33.05
CA ILE A 166 3.39 -21.71 34.09
C ILE A 166 2.96 -20.48 34.91
N ILE A 167 3.88 -19.54 35.16
CA ILE A 167 3.60 -18.35 35.97
C ILE A 167 2.73 -17.39 35.16
N TYR A 168 3.03 -17.20 33.88
CA TYR A 168 2.26 -16.33 32.99
C TYR A 168 0.85 -16.86 32.72
N THR A 169 0.70 -18.16 32.43
CA THR A 169 -0.60 -18.79 32.21
C THR A 169 -1.49 -18.76 33.45
N LYS A 170 -0.93 -19.08 34.63
CA LYS A 170 -1.63 -18.94 35.91
C LYS A 170 -2.05 -17.49 36.16
N TYR A 171 -1.21 -16.52 35.81
CA TYR A 171 -1.54 -15.12 35.94
C TYR A 171 -2.72 -14.72 35.03
N ILE A 172 -2.70 -15.05 33.73
CA ILE A 172 -3.81 -14.74 32.80
C ILE A 172 -5.13 -15.31 33.30
N SER A 173 -5.13 -16.53 33.83
CA SER A 173 -6.35 -17.13 34.40
C SER A 173 -6.86 -16.35 35.61
N ARG A 174 -5.95 -15.82 36.43
CA ARG A 174 -6.29 -15.02 37.61
C ARG A 174 -6.83 -13.65 37.23
N ASP A 175 -6.24 -13.01 36.22
CA ASP A 175 -6.69 -11.72 35.70
C ASP A 175 -8.09 -11.80 35.08
N LYS A 176 -8.37 -12.84 34.27
CA LYS A 176 -9.73 -13.12 33.77
C LYS A 176 -10.75 -13.28 34.90
N ASN A 177 -10.39 -13.98 35.98
CA ASN A 177 -11.27 -14.14 37.14
C ASN A 177 -11.50 -12.81 37.88
N TYR A 178 -10.48 -11.96 37.99
CA TYR A 178 -10.64 -10.61 38.55
C TYR A 178 -11.52 -9.73 37.67
N ALA A 179 -11.34 -9.73 36.35
CA ALA A 179 -12.17 -8.96 35.42
C ALA A 179 -13.65 -9.39 35.45
N ILE A 180 -13.92 -10.70 35.57
CA ILE A 180 -15.29 -11.22 35.78
C ILE A 180 -15.82 -10.77 37.14
N GLY A 181 -15.00 -10.82 38.19
CA GLY A 181 -15.35 -10.35 39.52
C GLY A 181 -15.67 -8.85 39.58
N THR A 182 -14.89 -8.02 38.89
CA THR A 182 -15.14 -6.57 38.83
C THR A 182 -16.39 -6.24 38.02
N PHE A 183 -16.62 -6.93 36.89
CA PHE A 183 -17.82 -6.76 36.08
C PHE A 183 -19.09 -7.16 36.85
N THR A 184 -19.06 -8.31 37.54
CA THR A 184 -20.18 -8.76 38.38
C THR A 184 -20.42 -7.81 39.56
N ALA A 185 -19.37 -7.29 40.20
CA ALA A 185 -19.49 -6.30 41.26
C ALA A 185 -20.04 -4.95 40.76
N MET A 186 -19.65 -4.48 39.57
CA MET A 186 -20.18 -3.26 38.96
C MET A 186 -21.67 -3.39 38.64
N ILE A 187 -22.09 -4.49 38.03
CA ILE A 187 -23.51 -4.79 37.80
C ILE A 187 -24.26 -4.82 39.12
N SER A 188 -23.76 -5.56 40.10
CA SER A 188 -24.36 -5.65 41.44
C SER A 188 -24.53 -4.27 42.09
N SER A 189 -23.52 -3.40 41.98
CA SER A 189 -23.56 -2.03 42.52
C SER A 189 -24.58 -1.10 41.83
N ILE A 190 -25.01 -1.37 40.60
CA ILE A 190 -26.00 -0.56 39.89
C ILE A 190 -27.41 -1.10 40.13
N PHE A 191 -27.58 -2.42 40.05
CA PHE A 191 -28.88 -3.07 40.14
C PHE A 191 -29.41 -3.17 41.58
N ILE A 192 -28.55 -3.36 42.59
CA ILE A 192 -29.00 -3.44 43.99
C ILE A 192 -29.66 -2.13 44.46
N PRO A 193 -29.09 -0.93 44.23
CA PRO A 193 -29.75 0.32 44.59
C PRO A 193 -31.03 0.58 43.80
N LEU A 194 -31.12 0.16 42.53
CA LEU A 194 -32.34 0.28 41.72
C LEU A 194 -33.48 -0.58 42.27
N ILE A 195 -33.19 -1.83 42.65
CA ILE A 195 -34.14 -2.75 43.28
C ILE A 195 -34.57 -2.22 44.65
N LEU A 196 -33.63 -1.71 45.45
CA LEU A 196 -33.92 -1.14 46.77
C LEU A 196 -34.68 0.18 46.67
N TYR A 197 -34.37 1.05 45.70
CA TYR A 197 -35.12 2.29 45.43
C TYR A 197 -36.57 2.00 45.03
N TYR A 198 -36.79 0.98 44.20
CA TYR A 198 -38.14 0.50 43.88
C TYR A 198 -38.90 0.04 45.14
N TYR A 199 -38.20 -0.55 46.11
CA TYR A 199 -38.75 -0.94 47.42
C TYR A 199 -38.96 0.25 48.39
N GLU A 200 -38.06 1.24 48.37
CA GLU A 200 -38.00 2.38 49.31
C GLU A 200 -38.86 3.59 48.93
N PHE A 201 -39.63 3.57 47.83
CA PHE A 201 -40.61 4.62 47.51
C PHE A 201 -41.68 4.84 48.62
N THR A 202 -41.64 4.08 49.71
CA THR A 202 -42.59 4.16 50.83
C THR A 202 -42.03 4.64 52.18
N ASN A 203 -40.71 4.73 52.43
CA ASN A 203 -40.22 5.14 53.77
C ASN A 203 -38.83 5.83 53.76
N SER A 204 -38.68 6.86 54.61
CA SER A 204 -37.53 7.76 54.68
C SER A 204 -36.47 7.36 55.71
N VAL A 205 -35.23 7.04 55.28
CA VAL A 205 -34.06 6.94 56.18
C VAL A 205 -32.69 7.16 55.47
N PRO A 206 -31.68 7.75 56.13
CA PRO A 206 -30.30 7.94 55.65
C PRO A 206 -29.42 6.69 55.45
N PHE A 207 -29.96 5.47 55.53
CA PHE A 207 -29.18 4.22 55.39
C PHE A 207 -28.61 4.01 53.97
N LEU A 208 -29.28 4.57 52.96
CA LEU A 208 -28.91 4.44 51.56
C LEU A 208 -27.53 5.08 51.22
N THR A 209 -27.17 6.17 51.89
CA THR A 209 -25.88 6.86 51.64
C THR A 209 -24.69 6.01 52.10
N GLY A 210 -24.84 5.28 53.22
CA GLY A 210 -23.83 4.37 53.73
C GLY A 210 -23.57 3.19 52.79
N ILE A 211 -24.61 2.64 52.17
CA ILE A 211 -24.49 1.56 51.19
C ILE A 211 -23.78 2.06 49.92
N CYS A 212 -24.16 3.24 49.40
CA CYS A 212 -23.48 3.84 48.25
C CYS A 212 -21.98 4.07 48.51
N ILE A 213 -21.62 4.56 49.69
CA ILE A 213 -20.21 4.76 50.07
C ILE A 213 -19.48 3.42 50.16
N LEU A 214 -20.10 2.38 50.75
CA LEU A 214 -19.52 1.03 50.83
C LEU A 214 -19.25 0.45 49.43
N CYS A 215 -20.20 0.61 48.49
CA CYS A 215 -20.05 0.15 47.11
C CYS A 215 -18.89 0.87 46.39
N ILE A 216 -18.74 2.18 46.58
CA ILE A 216 -17.62 2.95 45.99
C ILE A 216 -16.28 2.48 46.56
N VAL A 217 -16.20 2.22 47.86
CA VAL A 217 -14.96 1.71 48.50
C VAL A 217 -14.61 0.32 47.98
N LEU A 218 -15.59 -0.58 47.85
CA LEU A 218 -15.36 -1.91 47.28
C LEU A 218 -14.88 -1.81 45.83
N ALA A 219 -15.52 -0.98 45.00
CA ALA A 219 -15.09 -0.74 43.62
C ALA A 219 -13.65 -0.22 43.56
N ALA A 220 -13.27 0.70 44.44
CA ALA A 220 -11.91 1.25 44.51
C ALA A 220 -10.86 0.18 44.91
N VAL A 221 -11.20 -0.73 45.83
CA VAL A 221 -10.33 -1.85 46.22
C VAL A 221 -10.13 -2.81 45.05
N PHE A 222 -11.21 -3.15 44.33
CA PHE A 222 -11.14 -4.00 43.15
C PHE A 222 -10.31 -3.39 42.03
N LEU A 223 -10.46 -2.08 41.77
CA LEU A 223 -9.62 -1.36 40.80
C LEU A 223 -8.14 -1.41 41.17
N ARG A 224 -7.79 -1.23 42.46
CA ARG A 224 -6.39 -1.36 42.92
C ARG A 224 -5.84 -2.76 42.73
N LEU A 225 -6.62 -3.80 43.00
CA LEU A 225 -6.20 -5.20 42.81
C LEU A 225 -6.00 -5.53 41.33
N SER A 226 -6.89 -5.06 40.46
CA SER A 226 -6.76 -5.19 39.00
C SER A 226 -5.46 -4.54 38.50
N PHE A 227 -5.20 -3.30 38.92
CA PHE A 227 -3.99 -2.58 38.52
C PHE A 227 -2.70 -3.26 39.03
N SER A 228 -2.72 -3.76 40.27
CA SER A 228 -1.59 -4.50 40.83
C SER A 228 -1.33 -5.81 40.07
N ALA A 229 -2.39 -6.49 39.63
CA ALA A 229 -2.25 -7.69 38.81
C ALA A 229 -1.59 -7.34 37.48
N GLU A 230 -2.13 -6.36 36.76
CA GLU A 230 -1.64 -5.94 35.43
C GLU A 230 -0.14 -5.62 35.44
N LYS A 231 0.31 -4.88 36.47
CA LYS A 231 1.73 -4.58 36.67
C LYS A 231 2.59 -5.85 36.76
N GLN A 232 2.14 -6.85 37.51
CA GLN A 232 2.86 -8.12 37.68
C GLN A 232 2.92 -8.94 36.37
N ALA A 233 1.86 -8.89 35.54
CA ALA A 233 1.84 -9.50 34.21
C ALA A 233 2.96 -8.94 33.32
N ASN A 234 3.05 -7.62 33.32
CA ASN A 234 3.99 -6.88 32.49
C ASN A 234 5.43 -7.18 32.91
N ASP A 235 5.69 -7.31 34.22
CA ASP A 235 7.00 -7.72 34.74
C ASP A 235 7.40 -9.14 34.31
N ILE A 236 6.46 -10.09 34.32
CA ILE A 236 6.70 -11.47 33.84
C ILE A 236 6.97 -11.48 32.34
N LYS A 237 6.12 -10.80 31.56
CA LYS A 237 6.27 -10.68 30.11
C LYS A 237 7.65 -10.10 29.76
N LYS A 238 8.07 -9.05 30.47
CA LYS A 238 9.40 -8.44 30.31
C LYS A 238 10.53 -9.45 30.57
N LYS A 239 10.46 -10.23 31.66
CA LYS A 239 11.48 -11.24 31.96
C LYS A 239 11.58 -12.34 30.90
N VAL A 240 10.44 -12.78 30.35
CA VAL A 240 10.44 -13.79 29.26
C VAL A 240 11.07 -13.22 27.99
N ILE A 241 10.76 -11.97 27.64
CA ILE A 241 11.36 -11.26 26.50
C ILE A 241 12.88 -11.11 26.70
N GLU A 242 13.33 -10.68 27.88
CA GLU A 242 14.77 -10.56 28.21
C GLU A 242 15.49 -11.92 28.09
N LYS A 243 14.89 -13.00 28.58
CA LYS A 243 15.44 -14.35 28.47
C LYS A 243 15.54 -14.82 27.02
N TYR A 244 14.51 -14.54 26.21
CA TYR A 244 14.49 -14.88 24.80
C TYR A 244 15.62 -14.17 24.03
N HIS A 245 15.79 -12.85 24.20
CA HIS A 245 16.89 -12.12 23.56
C HIS A 245 18.27 -12.62 24.01
N LYS A 246 18.44 -12.92 25.31
CA LYS A 246 19.69 -13.48 25.84
C LYS A 246 20.03 -14.85 25.27
N SER A 247 19.04 -15.63 24.83
CA SER A 247 19.26 -16.94 24.20
C SER A 247 19.69 -16.87 22.73
N LYS A 248 19.51 -15.71 22.07
CA LYS A 248 19.87 -15.47 20.67
C LYS A 248 21.21 -14.72 20.49
N THR A 249 21.78 -14.17 21.56
CA THR A 249 23.13 -13.59 21.63
C THR A 249 24.16 -14.63 22.03
#